data_AF-X1Q1G3-F1
#
_entry.id   AF-X1Q1G3-F1
#
_cell.length_a   1.000
_cell.length_b   1.000
_cell.length_c   1.000
_cell.angle_alpha   90.00
_cell.angle_beta   90.00
_cell.angle_gamma   90.00
#
_symmetry.space_group_name_H-M   'P 1'
#
loop_
_entity.id
_entity.type
_entity.pdbx_description
1 polymer ?
#
loop_
_entity_poly.entity_id
_entity_poly.type
_entity_poly.pdbx_seq_one_letter_code
_entity_poly.pdbx_strand_id
1 'polypeptide(L)' 'SMKFILYCNHDPRDLGIEDKDGNWNYDRFREHIEVCPVCSRFKDLLGDYLLENLNKAFKRE' A
#
# COMPACT_ATOMS: atom_id res chain seq x y z
N SER A 1 9.74 -3.89 -10.45
CA SER A 1 8.69 -4.02 -9.43
C SER A 1 7.84 -2.77 -9.45
N MET A 2 6.52 -2.90 -9.30
CA MET A 2 5.62 -1.75 -9.20
C MET A 2 5.64 -1.25 -7.75
N LYS A 3 5.85 0.05 -7.52
CA LYS A 3 5.85 0.68 -6.20
C LYS A 3 4.58 1.51 -6.06
N PHE A 4 3.95 1.49 -4.89
CA PHE A 4 2.86 2.41 -4.61
C PHE A 4 3.42 3.72 -4.06
N ILE A 5 2.67 4.79 -4.25
CA ILE A 5 2.99 6.08 -3.65
C ILE A 5 2.21 6.15 -2.34
N LEU A 6 2.89 6.46 -1.24
CA LEU A 6 2.21 6.93 -0.04
C LEU A 6 1.92 8.42 -0.24
N TYR A 7 0.68 8.85 -0.02
CA TYR A 7 0.35 10.27 -0.05
C TYR A 7 0.72 10.98 1.26
N CYS A 8 1.01 10.22 2.32
CA CYS A 8 1.62 10.77 3.51
C CYS A 8 3.14 10.96 3.29
N ASN A 9 3.76 11.84 4.09
CA ASN A 9 5.20 12.11 4.00
C ASN A 9 6.06 11.06 4.74
N HIS A 10 5.52 9.90 5.10
CA HIS A 10 6.28 8.85 5.76
C HIS A 10 7.05 8.01 4.75
N ASP A 11 8.25 7.58 5.13
CA ASP A 11 9.02 6.62 4.36
C ASP A 11 8.38 5.22 4.49
N PRO A 12 8.08 4.52 3.38
CA PRO A 12 7.60 3.13 3.42
C PRO A 12 8.51 2.17 4.21
N ARG A 13 9.82 2.43 4.29
CA ARG A 13 10.78 1.62 5.05
C ARG A 13 10.60 1.77 6.55
N ASP A 14 10.35 3.00 7.01
CA ASP A 14 10.08 3.29 8.43
C ASP A 14 8.77 2.64 8.89
N LEU A 15 7.84 2.45 7.97
CA LEU A 15 6.55 1.79 8.20
C LEU A 15 6.61 0.26 8.08
N GLY A 16 7.77 -0.31 7.73
CA GLY A 16 7.91 -1.75 7.45
C GLY A 16 7.13 -2.21 6.21
N ILE A 17 6.74 -1.27 5.34
CA ILE A 17 6.06 -1.53 4.07
C ILE A 17 7.07 -1.94 3.00
N GLU A 18 8.26 -1.32 2.95
CA GLU A 18 9.34 -1.70 2.04
C GLU A 18 10.53 -2.24 2.84
N ASP A 19 11.04 -3.42 2.47
CA ASP A 19 12.26 -3.97 3.06
C ASP A 19 13.53 -3.34 2.44
N LYS A 20 14.70 -3.72 2.98
CA LYS A 20 16.01 -3.23 2.51
C LYS A 20 16.32 -3.60 1.05
N ASP A 21 15.70 -4.66 0.55
CA ASP A 21 15.88 -5.19 -0.81
C ASP A 21 14.84 -4.58 -1.79
N GLY A 22 13.94 -3.72 -1.28
CA GLY A 22 12.93 -3.02 -2.06
C GLY A 22 11.64 -3.80 -2.27
N ASN A 23 11.43 -4.91 -1.54
CA ASN A 23 10.20 -5.69 -1.61
C ASN A 23 9.12 -5.08 -0.74
N TRP A 24 7.91 -5.02 -1.28
CA TRP A 24 6.76 -4.44 -0.61
C TRP A 24 5.97 -5.52 0.15
N ASN A 25 5.72 -5.24 1.43
CA ASN A 25 4.76 -5.97 2.25
C ASN A 25 3.38 -5.33 2.08
N TYR A 26 2.55 -5.98 1.26
CA TYR A 26 1.22 -5.48 0.92
C TYR A 26 0.24 -5.51 2.09
N ASP A 27 0.44 -6.39 3.08
CA ASP A 27 -0.40 -6.43 4.27
C ASP A 27 -0.13 -5.18 5.13
N ARG A 28 1.14 -4.82 5.31
CA ARG A 28 1.54 -3.56 5.99
C ARG A 28 1.10 -2.32 5.25
N PHE A 29 1.22 -2.33 3.92
CA PHE A 29 0.73 -1.24 3.09
C PHE A 29 -0.78 -1.02 3.26
N ARG A 30 -1.54 -2.11 3.24
CA ARG A 30 -2.99 -2.09 3.44
C ARG A 30 -3.33 -1.56 4.82
N GLU A 31 -2.77 -2.13 5.88
CA GLU A 31 -2.93 -1.67 7.27
C GLU A 31 -2.69 -0.16 7.38
N HIS A 32 -1.61 0.34 6.78
CA HIS A 32 -1.29 1.77 6.79
C HIS A 32 -2.35 2.63 6.09
N ILE A 33 -2.84 2.21 4.92
CA ILE A 33 -3.92 2.91 4.21
C ILE A 33 -5.21 2.95 5.04
N GLU A 34 -5.48 1.95 5.88
CA GLU A 34 -6.69 1.94 6.72
C GLU A 34 -6.64 2.94 7.87
N VAL A 35 -5.44 3.17 8.43
CA VAL A 35 -5.28 4.00 9.65
C VAL A 35 -4.78 5.41 9.37
N CYS A 36 -4.06 5.63 8.26
CA CYS A 36 -3.51 6.94 7.94
C CYS A 36 -4.58 7.81 7.25
N PRO A 37 -5.00 8.95 7.81
CA PRO A 37 -6.07 9.78 7.22
C PRO A 37 -5.74 10.37 5.84
N VAL A 38 -4.46 10.53 5.54
CA VAL A 38 -4.00 11.03 4.24
C VAL A 38 -4.02 9.90 3.21
N CYS A 39 -3.53 8.72 3.59
CA CYS A 39 -3.54 7.54 2.72
C CYS A 39 -4.93 6.89 2.67
N SER A 40 -5.85 7.14 3.60
CA SER A 40 -7.20 6.58 3.54
C SER A 40 -8.01 7.18 2.40
N ARG A 41 -7.68 8.40 1.94
CA ARG A 41 -8.23 8.97 0.70
C ARG A 41 -7.92 8.13 -0.53
N PHE A 42 -6.84 7.32 -0.50
CA PHE A 42 -6.55 6.33 -1.55
C PHE A 42 -7.64 5.26 -1.63
N LYS A 43 -8.34 4.95 -0.52
CA LYS A 43 -9.49 4.03 -0.50
C LYS A 43 -10.66 4.55 -1.32
N ASP A 44 -11.00 5.83 -1.14
CA ASP A 44 -12.09 6.46 -1.90
C ASP A 44 -11.80 6.49 -3.40
N LEU A 45 -10.52 6.61 -3.79
CA LEU A 45 -10.10 6.68 -5.20
C LEU A 45 -10.00 5.31 -5.89
N LEU A 46 -9.55 4.27 -5.19
CA LEU A 46 -9.39 2.93 -5.76
C LEU A 46 -10.65 2.05 -5.62
N GLY A 47 -11.52 2.38 -4.66
CA GLY A 47 -12.65 1.55 -4.26
C GLY A 47 -12.20 0.32 -3.46
N ASP A 48 -13.06 -0.12 -2.54
CA ASP A 48 -12.77 -1.22 -1.62
C ASP A 48 -12.38 -2.51 -2.37
N TYR A 49 -13.05 -2.81 -3.48
CA TYR A 49 -12.78 -4.00 -4.29
C TYR A 49 -11.32 -4.09 -4.77
N LEU A 50 -10.72 -2.98 -5.20
CA LEU A 50 -9.36 -3.00 -5.69
C LEU A 50 -8.35 -3.16 -4.53
N LEU A 51 -8.63 -2.51 -3.40
CA LEU A 51 -7.86 -2.65 -2.16
C LEU A 51 -7.84 -4.09 -1.65
N GLU A 52 -8.99 -4.76 -1.69
CA GLU A 52 -9.10 -6.15 -1.27
C GLU A 52 -8.30 -7.10 -2.16
N ASN A 53 -8.17 -6.76 -3.43
CA ASN A 53 -7.52 -7.59 -4.43
C ASN A 53 -6.11 -7.09 -4.84
N LEU A 54 -5.51 -6.13 -4.11
CA LEU A 54 -4.16 -5.60 -4.43
C LEU A 54 -3.13 -6.72 -4.59
N ASN A 55 -3.13 -7.72 -3.71
CA ASN A 55 -2.20 -8.84 -3.86
C ASN A 55 -2.43 -9.62 -5.18
N LYS A 56 -3.68 -9.82 -5.61
CA LYS A 56 -4.02 -10.56 -6.83
C LYS A 56 -3.75 -9.74 -8.09
N ALA A 57 -4.20 -8.49 -8.11
CA ALA A 57 -4.02 -7.59 -9.24
C ALA A 57 -2.54 -7.33 -9.55
N PHE A 58 -1.67 -7.41 -8.54
CA PHE A 58 -0.25 -7.08 -8.68
C PHE A 58 0.67 -8.31 -8.75
N LYS A 59 0.21 -9.50 -8.32
CA LYS A 59 0.97 -10.74 -8.50
C LYS A 59 0.85 -11.38 -9.89
N ARG A 60 0.00 -10.86 -10.79
CA ARG A 60 -0.22 -11.40 -12.16
C ARG A 60 -0.17 -12.94 -12.17
N GLU A 61 -1.25 -13.56 -11.72
CA GLU A 61 -1.69 -14.85 -12.24
C GLU A 61 -2.82 -14.61 -13.24
#